data_AF-A0A081BJQ1-F1
#
_entry.id   AF-A0A081BJQ1-F1
#
_cell.length_a   1.000
_cell.length_b   1.000
_cell.length_c   1.000
_cell.angle_alpha   90.00
_cell.angle_beta   90.00
_cell.angle_gamma   90.00
#
_symmetry.space_group_name_H-M   'P 1'
#
loop_
_entity.id
_entity.type
_entity.pdbx_description
1 polymer ?
#
loop_
_entity_poly.entity_id
_entity_poly.type
_entity_poly.pdbx_seq_one_letter_code
_entity_poly.pdbx_strand_id
1 'polypeptide(L)'
;MKHYDNIIIGFGKAGKTLAATMAAHNEEVLVIEKYAMMYGGTCINVACLPTKNMIINSQKGVSYEEAFDIKNKMTSMLRNKNYHKVAD
;
A
#
# COMPACT_ATOMS: atom_id res chain seq x y z
N MET A 1 -18.69 -21.28 6.66
CA MET A 1 -18.01 -19.98 6.65
C MET A 1 -16.89 -20.03 7.67
N LYS A 2 -15.74 -19.40 7.41
CA LYS A 2 -14.67 -19.28 8.41
C LYS A 2 -14.97 -18.08 9.29
N HIS A 3 -14.82 -18.24 10.61
CA HIS A 3 -14.89 -17.14 11.57
C HIS A 3 -13.51 -16.50 11.71
N TYR A 4 -13.47 -15.19 11.95
CA TYR A 4 -12.26 -14.42 12.21
C TYR A 4 -12.52 -13.53 13.41
N ASP A 5 -11.57 -13.45 14.35
CA ASP A 5 -11.69 -12.61 15.55
C ASP A 5 -11.43 -11.13 15.22
N ASN A 6 -10.49 -10.88 14.30
CA ASN A 6 -10.12 -9.54 13.88
C ASN A 6 -10.43 -9.33 12.39
N ILE A 7 -11.29 -8.37 12.08
CA ILE A 7 -11.64 -8.01 10.70
C ILE A 7 -11.29 -6.55 10.46
N ILE A 8 -10.45 -6.28 9.47
CA ILE A 8 -10.00 -4.95 9.09
C ILE A 8 -10.50 -4.63 7.69
N ILE A 9 -11.32 -3.59 7.56
CA ILE A 9 -11.83 -3.12 6.27
C ILE A 9 -10.97 -1.95 5.77
N GLY A 10 -10.22 -2.21 4.70
CA GLY A 10 -9.34 -1.27 4.03
C GLY A 10 -7.86 -1.48 4.35
N PHE A 11 -7.03 -1.48 3.31
CA PHE A 11 -5.57 -1.64 3.40
C PHE A 11 -4.85 -0.31 3.73
N GLY A 12 -5.50 0.53 4.54
CA GLY A 12 -4.95 1.82 4.99
C GLY A 12 -3.73 1.67 5.90
N LYS A 13 -3.09 2.80 6.24
CA LYS A 13 -1.89 2.79 7.10
C LYS A 13 -2.17 2.17 8.47
N ALA A 14 -3.25 2.58 9.13
CA ALA A 14 -3.64 2.01 10.42
C ALA A 14 -4.00 0.53 10.29
N GLY A 15 -4.92 0.20 9.35
CA GLY A 15 -5.40 -1.17 9.14
C GLY A 15 -4.28 -2.17 8.89
N LYS A 16 -3.35 -1.88 7.97
CA LYS A 16 -2.26 -2.82 7.68
C LYS A 16 -1.23 -2.94 8.79
N THR A 17 -0.99 -1.87 9.53
CA THR A 17 -0.06 -1.91 10.65
C THR A 17 -0.67 -2.73 11.79
N LEU A 18 -1.94 -2.52 12.11
CA LEU A 18 -2.65 -3.30 13.12
C LEU A 18 -2.76 -4.77 12.73
N ALA A 19 -3.10 -5.07 11.46
CA ALA A 19 -3.15 -6.44 10.95
C ALA A 19 -1.83 -7.18 11.17
N ALA A 20 -0.71 -6.54 10.80
CA ALA A 20 0.61 -7.14 10.98
C ALA A 20 0.97 -7.33 12.47
N THR A 21 0.59 -6.41 13.34
CA THR A 21 0.81 -6.53 14.79
C THR A 21 0.00 -7.68 15.39
N MET A 22 -1.29 -7.78 15.07
CA MET A 22 -2.16 -8.88 15.53
C MET A 22 -1.68 -10.24 15.01
N ALA A 23 -1.30 -10.32 13.72
CA ALA A 23 -0.74 -11.54 13.14
C ALA A 23 0.58 -11.95 13.83
N ALA A 24 1.44 -10.99 14.18
CA ALA A 24 2.67 -11.25 14.95
C ALA A 24 2.40 -11.74 16.37
N HIS A 25 1.19 -11.51 16.91
CA HIS A 25 0.73 -12.06 18.19
C HIS A 25 -0.03 -13.40 18.03
N ASN A 26 0.02 -14.01 16.85
CA ASN A 26 -0.69 -15.25 16.49
C ASN A 26 -2.22 -15.13 16.52
N GLU A 27 -2.76 -13.93 16.37
CA GLU A 27 -4.21 -13.73 16.25
C GLU A 27 -4.69 -13.96 14.81
N GLU A 28 -5.92 -14.44 14.65
CA GLU A 28 -6.53 -14.60 13.33
C GLU A 28 -7.06 -13.24 12.82
N VAL A 29 -6.55 -12.80 11.67
CA VAL A 29 -6.90 -11.50 11.07
C VAL A 29 -7.34 -11.65 9.62
N LEU A 30 -8.48 -11.04 9.27
CA LEU A 30 -8.93 -10.86 7.90
C LEU A 30 -8.79 -9.39 7.49
N VAL A 31 -8.05 -9.11 6.42
CA VAL A 31 -7.99 -7.79 5.79
C VAL A 31 -8.81 -7.79 4.50
N ILE A 32 -9.79 -6.91 4.40
CA ILE A 32 -10.64 -6.75 3.22
C ILE A 32 -10.28 -5.46 2.51
N GLU A 33 -9.73 -5.56 1.30
CA GLU A 33 -9.47 -4.40 0.44
C GLU A 33 -10.34 -4.47 -0.81
N LYS A 34 -11.00 -3.35 -1.14
CA LYS A 34 -11.94 -3.28 -2.26
C LYS A 34 -11.26 -3.40 -3.61
N TYR A 35 -10.05 -2.82 -3.76
CA TYR A 35 -9.37 -2.77 -5.05
C TYR A 35 -7.94 -3.30 -4.97
N ALA A 36 -7.59 -4.24 -5.85
CA ALA A 36 -6.23 -4.76 -5.95
C ALA A 36 -5.19 -3.64 -6.20
N MET A 37 -5.58 -2.60 -6.93
CA MET A 37 -4.75 -1.41 -7.19
C MET A 37 -4.49 -0.55 -5.93
N MET A 38 -5.11 -0.87 -4.80
CA MET A 38 -5.01 -0.13 -3.54
C MET A 38 -4.29 -0.90 -2.42
N TYR A 39 -3.66 -2.05 -2.70
CA TYR A 39 -2.85 -2.73 -1.67
C TYR A 39 -1.78 -1.79 -1.09
N GLY A 40 -1.75 -1.70 0.24
CA GLY A 40 -0.93 -0.73 0.98
C GLY A 40 -1.56 0.65 1.20
N GLY A 41 -2.72 0.94 0.61
CA GLY A 41 -3.60 2.07 0.91
C GLY A 41 -3.34 3.36 0.11
N THR A 42 -4.11 4.40 0.42
CA THR A 42 -4.10 5.71 -0.27
C THR A 42 -2.72 6.35 -0.32
N CYS A 43 -1.97 6.30 0.78
CA CYS A 43 -0.63 6.90 0.90
C CYS A 43 0.35 6.37 -0.17
N ILE A 44 0.28 5.07 -0.46
CA ILE A 44 1.17 4.40 -1.43
C ILE A 44 0.72 4.67 -2.86
N ASN A 45 -0.60 4.63 -3.12
CA ASN A 45 -1.10 4.50 -4.48
C ASN A 45 -1.51 5.83 -5.13
N VAL A 46 -2.08 6.78 -4.37
CA VAL A 46 -2.70 7.99 -4.95
C VAL A 46 -2.41 9.30 -4.19
N ALA A 47 -1.82 9.25 -2.99
CA ALA A 47 -1.56 10.44 -2.18
C ALA A 47 -0.05 10.68 -1.97
N CYS A 48 0.45 10.48 -0.76
CA CYS A 48 1.75 10.99 -0.34
C CYS A 48 2.91 10.53 -1.24
N LEU A 49 3.09 9.23 -1.44
CA LEU A 49 4.23 8.75 -2.21
C LEU A 49 4.23 9.22 -3.67
N PRO A 50 3.16 9.01 -4.47
CA PRO A 50 3.19 9.44 -5.87
C PRO A 50 3.32 10.97 -5.99
N THR A 51 2.66 11.75 -5.14
CA THR A 51 2.77 13.22 -5.20
C THR A 51 4.15 13.72 -4.83
N LYS A 52 4.78 13.18 -3.78
CA LYS A 52 6.12 13.61 -3.35
C LYS A 52 7.19 13.14 -4.32
N ASN A 53 7.00 11.98 -4.96
CA ASN A 53 7.87 11.54 -6.05
C ASN A 53 7.87 12.54 -7.22
N MET A 54 6.69 12.98 -7.66
CA MET A 54 6.57 13.98 -8.74
C MET A 54 7.21 15.33 -8.35
N ILE A 55 6.96 15.82 -7.13
CA ILE A 55 7.55 17.08 -6.62
C ILE A 55 9.08 17.01 -6.65
N ILE A 56 9.67 15.92 -6.12
CA ILE A 56 11.12 15.75 -6.05
C ILE A 56 11.74 15.63 -7.45
N ASN A 57 11.12 14.91 -8.38
CA ASN A 57 11.63 14.77 -9.74
C ASN A 57 11.54 16.08 -10.52
N SER A 58 10.46 16.85 -10.33
CA SER A 58 10.32 18.20 -10.89
C SER A 58 11.42 19.14 -10.40
N GLN A 59 11.76 19.12 -9.11
CA GLN A 59 12.86 19.91 -8.55
C GLN A 59 14.24 19.51 -9.13
N LYS A 60 14.38 18.30 -9.64
CA LYS A 60 15.60 17.79 -10.28
C LYS A 60 15.66 18.04 -11.79
N GLY A 61 14.65 18.68 -12.37
CA GLY A 61 14.56 18.93 -13.81
C GLY A 61 14.28 17.68 -14.65
N VAL A 62 13.77 16.60 -14.04
CA VAL A 62 13.35 15.39 -14.76
C VAL A 62 12.11 15.72 -15.61
N SER A 63 12.04 15.19 -16.83
CA SER A 63 10.86 15.39 -17.69
C SER A 63 9.60 14.81 -17.05
N TYR A 64 8.44 15.34 -17.44
CA TYR A 64 7.17 14.88 -16.89
C TYR A 64 6.97 13.37 -17.14
N GLU A 65 7.26 12.92 -18.36
CA GLU A 65 7.10 11.53 -18.79
C GLU A 65 7.98 10.59 -17.95
N GLU A 66 9.26 10.93 -17.77
CA GLU A 66 10.19 10.14 -16.97
C GLU A 66 9.79 10.13 -15.48
N ALA A 67 9.37 11.28 -14.93
CA ALA A 67 8.89 11.36 -13.55
C ALA A 67 7.63 10.50 -13.35
N PHE A 68 6.73 10.49 -14.33
CA PHE A 68 5.51 9.69 -14.30
C PHE A 68 5.81 8.19 -14.33
N ASP A 69 6.78 7.76 -15.13
CA ASP A 69 7.22 6.37 -15.19
C ASP A 69 7.92 5.92 -13.89
N ILE A 70 8.78 6.79 -13.33
CA ILE A 70 9.39 6.55 -12.01
C ILE A 70 8.31 6.37 -10.93
N LYS A 71 7.29 7.25 -10.92
CA LYS A 71 6.14 7.16 -10.02
C LYS A 71 5.38 5.84 -10.22
N ASN A 72 5.10 5.44 -11.46
CA ASN A 72 4.39 4.18 -11.75
C ASN A 72 5.18 2.96 -11.28
N LYS A 73 6.48 2.92 -11.54
CA LYS A 73 7.37 1.84 -11.10
C LYS A 73 7.41 1.74 -9.58
N MET A 74 7.55 2.88 -8.88
CA MET A 74 7.59 2.93 -7.42
C MET A 74 6.26 2.45 -6.81
N THR A 75 5.13 2.98 -7.27
CA THR A 75 3.81 2.60 -6.73
C THR A 75 3.49 1.12 -6.98
N SER A 76 3.82 0.59 -8.16
CA SER A 76 3.66 -0.84 -8.47
C SER A 76 4.49 -1.75 -7.57
N MET A 77 5.78 -1.44 -7.39
CA MET A 77 6.68 -2.19 -6.52
C MET A 77 6.19 -2.21 -5.07
N LEU A 78 5.80 -1.04 -4.53
CA LEU A 78 5.32 -0.95 -3.16
C LEU A 78 3.97 -1.64 -2.96
N ARG A 79 3.07 -1.54 -3.93
CA ARG A 79 1.78 -2.24 -3.90
C ARG A 79 1.99 -3.76 -3.84
N ASN A 80 2.86 -4.29 -4.70
CA ASN A 80 3.19 -5.71 -4.69
C ASN A 80 3.80 -6.15 -3.34
N LYS A 81 4.75 -5.37 -2.82
CA LYS A 81 5.36 -5.63 -1.51
C LYS A 81 4.36 -5.60 -0.36
N ASN A 82 3.32 -4.75 -0.41
CA ASN A 82 2.31 -4.73 0.66
C ASN A 82 1.37 -5.93 0.55
N TYR A 83 1.03 -6.39 -0.65
CA TYR A 83 0.22 -7.59 -0.84
C TYR A 83 0.89 -8.82 -0.21
N HIS A 84 2.15 -9.08 -0.58
CA HIS A 84 2.94 -10.22 -0.06
C HIS A 84 3.26 -10.15 1.44
N LYS A 85 3.09 -8.99 2.08
CA LYS A 85 3.21 -8.89 3.54
C LYS A 85 2.02 -9.46 4.31
N VAL A 86 0.91 -9.69 3.63
CA VAL A 86 -0.35 -10.16 4.23
C VAL A 86 -0.82 -11.46 3.59
N ALA A 87 -0.45 -11.72 2.33
CA ALA A 87 -0.85 -12.91 1.58
C ALA A 87 0.12 -14.10 1.71
N ASP A 88 1.36 -13.86 2.12
CA ASP A 88 2.40 -14.90 2.33
C ASP A 88 2.65 -15.10 3.84
#